data_AF-A0A1W9H2U9-F1
#
_entry.id   AF-A0A1W9H2U9-F1
#
_cell.length_a   1.000
_cell.length_b   1.000
_cell.length_c   1.000
_cell.angle_alpha   90.00
_cell.angle_beta   90.00
_cell.angle_gamma   90.00
#
_symmetry.space_group_name_H-M   'P 1'
#
loop_
_entity.id
_entity.type
_entity.pdbx_description
1 polymer ?
#
loop_
_entity_poly.entity_id
_entity_poly.type
_entity_poly.pdbx_seq_one_letter_code
_entity_poly.pdbx_strand_id
1 'polypeptide(L)'
;MKTKSILKTIGLCLLVAPVVAQASLLTIAPGGTTTVLSTVSGTWASAPSVVAGGYNVFAPPGEEVWYGDSRYSLFGNGNWNDFAWVGGYCFSGSCTATFDLGGLASAVGGFMNYAPGSGGTPMISALAADGVTILESYDLAAVAPIVTPGGLNAGEFRGIFRSEGDIAYLQISGSYLIMHDLTVSAVPEPETYAMLLAGLGILGFAVRRRRQVS
;
A
#
# COMPACT_ATOMS: atom_id res chain seq x y z
N MET A 1 73.44 -22.83 3.87
CA MET A 1 72.21 -23.16 3.10
C MET A 1 71.06 -22.38 3.71
N LYS A 2 70.47 -21.44 2.95
CA LYS A 2 69.36 -20.57 3.39
C LYS A 2 68.02 -21.23 3.06
N THR A 3 67.18 -21.48 4.05
CA THR A 3 65.82 -22.02 3.91
C THR A 3 64.87 -20.89 3.49
N LYS A 4 64.26 -21.01 2.30
CA LYS A 4 63.25 -20.06 1.80
C LYS A 4 61.88 -20.39 2.41
N SER A 5 61.29 -19.41 3.10
CA SER A 5 59.90 -19.43 3.55
C SER A 5 58.97 -19.21 2.35
N ILE A 6 57.98 -20.10 2.17
CA ILE A 6 56.93 -19.97 1.15
C ILE A 6 55.69 -19.42 1.85
N LEU A 7 55.38 -18.15 1.57
CA LEU A 7 54.19 -17.47 2.03
C LEU A 7 52.98 -17.97 1.22
N LYS A 8 52.00 -18.59 1.89
CA LYS A 8 50.72 -18.99 1.27
C LYS A 8 49.76 -17.81 1.33
N THR A 9 49.47 -17.21 0.18
CA THR A 9 48.41 -16.20 0.03
C THR A 9 47.05 -16.90 0.05
N ILE A 10 46.27 -16.69 1.10
CA ILE A 10 44.86 -17.10 1.16
C ILE A 10 44.04 -15.96 0.54
N GLY A 11 43.43 -16.21 -0.62
CA GLY A 11 42.52 -15.28 -1.27
C GLY A 11 41.19 -15.21 -0.51
N LEU A 12 40.85 -14.02 -0.01
CA LEU A 12 39.57 -13.72 0.61
C LEU A 12 38.50 -13.60 -0.50
N CYS A 13 37.69 -14.64 -0.69
CA CYS A 13 36.51 -14.59 -1.55
C CYS A 13 35.42 -13.76 -0.84
N LEU A 14 35.23 -12.52 -1.27
CA LEU A 14 34.07 -11.69 -0.88
C LEU A 14 32.80 -12.30 -1.49
N LEU A 15 32.03 -13.01 -0.66
CA LEU A 15 30.67 -13.40 -0.98
C LEU A 15 29.79 -12.14 -0.95
N VAL A 16 29.44 -11.63 -2.13
CA VAL A 16 28.41 -10.59 -2.26
C VAL A 16 27.07 -11.28 -2.05
N ALA A 17 26.46 -11.08 -0.88
CA ALA A 17 25.08 -11.49 -0.66
C ALA A 17 24.15 -10.63 -1.55
N PRO A 18 23.15 -11.21 -2.23
CA PRO A 18 22.20 -10.43 -3.01
C PRO A 18 21.41 -9.52 -2.06
N VAL A 19 21.42 -8.22 -2.33
CA VAL A 19 20.51 -7.27 -1.71
C VAL A 19 19.12 -7.62 -2.24
N VAL A 20 18.31 -8.25 -1.40
CA VAL A 20 16.89 -8.49 -1.72
C VAL A 20 16.21 -7.12 -1.75
N ALA A 21 15.41 -6.84 -2.78
CA ALA A 21 14.65 -5.61 -2.84
C ALA A 21 13.73 -5.52 -1.61
N GLN A 22 13.86 -4.43 -0.85
CA GLN A 22 13.08 -4.20 0.38
C GLN A 22 11.59 -3.93 0.08
N ALA A 23 11.30 -3.53 -1.17
CA ALA A 23 9.96 -3.24 -1.64
C ALA A 23 9.74 -3.75 -3.07
N SER A 24 8.47 -3.95 -3.44
CA SER A 24 8.08 -4.32 -4.80
C SER A 24 6.68 -3.82 -5.15
N LEU A 25 6.49 -3.43 -6.41
CA LEU A 25 5.16 -3.15 -6.98
C LEU A 25 4.34 -4.45 -7.07
N LEU A 26 3.08 -4.37 -6.67
CA LEU A 26 2.09 -5.42 -6.81
C LEU A 26 1.14 -5.08 -7.96
N THR A 27 0.89 -6.04 -8.85
CA THR A 27 -0.15 -5.95 -9.90
C THR A 27 -1.32 -6.92 -9.65
N ILE A 28 -1.27 -7.65 -8.53
CA ILE A 28 -2.30 -8.58 -8.06
C ILE A 28 -2.47 -8.32 -6.57
N ALA A 29 -3.70 -8.38 -6.08
CA ALA A 29 -4.01 -8.17 -4.67
C ALA A 29 -3.22 -9.14 -3.77
N PRO A 30 -2.56 -8.64 -2.72
CA PRO A 30 -1.93 -9.52 -1.73
C PRO A 30 -3.00 -10.20 -0.86
N GLY A 31 -2.61 -11.22 -0.10
CA GLY A 31 -3.49 -11.76 0.95
C GLY A 31 -3.72 -10.71 2.04
N GLY A 32 -4.96 -10.52 2.49
CA GLY A 32 -5.28 -9.48 3.48
C GLY A 32 -6.77 -9.19 3.52
N THR A 33 -7.12 -8.02 4.06
CA THR A 33 -8.51 -7.54 4.08
C THR A 33 -8.69 -6.54 2.94
N THR A 34 -9.66 -6.82 2.05
CA THR A 34 -10.09 -5.90 1.00
C THR A 34 -11.39 -5.23 1.40
N THR A 35 -11.43 -3.90 1.33
CA THR A 35 -12.59 -3.10 1.69
C THR A 35 -12.91 -2.14 0.55
N VAL A 36 -14.18 -2.13 0.12
CA VAL A 36 -14.66 -1.15 -0.87
C VAL A 36 -14.66 0.24 -0.24
N LEU A 37 -14.15 1.23 -0.96
CA LEU A 37 -14.07 2.63 -0.52
C LEU A 37 -15.41 3.35 -0.71
N SER A 38 -16.47 2.76 -0.17
CA SER A 38 -17.80 3.36 -0.21
C SER A 38 -17.81 4.70 0.51
N THR A 39 -18.36 5.71 -0.15
CA THR A 39 -18.63 7.05 0.41
C THR A 39 -20.13 7.35 0.30
N VAL A 40 -20.54 8.61 0.15
CA VAL A 40 -21.95 8.98 0.01
C VAL A 40 -22.43 8.64 -1.40
N SER A 41 -23.52 7.88 -1.50
CA SER A 41 -24.05 7.45 -2.80
C SER A 41 -24.63 8.60 -3.63
N GLY A 42 -24.51 8.53 -4.95
CA GLY A 42 -24.96 9.54 -5.90
C GLY A 42 -24.16 10.84 -5.85
N THR A 43 -22.89 10.79 -5.40
CA THR A 43 -22.07 11.99 -5.24
C THR A 43 -20.90 12.05 -6.22
N TRP A 44 -20.51 13.30 -6.53
CA TRP A 44 -19.22 13.70 -7.07
C TRP A 44 -18.79 14.89 -6.21
N ALA A 45 -18.04 14.61 -5.15
CA ALA A 45 -17.79 15.56 -4.07
C ALA A 45 -16.30 15.63 -3.73
N SER A 46 -15.94 16.67 -3.00
CA SER A 46 -14.60 16.89 -2.50
C SER A 46 -14.63 17.43 -1.08
N ALA A 47 -13.59 17.11 -0.32
CA ALA A 47 -13.36 17.63 1.03
C ALA A 47 -11.88 17.49 1.40
N PRO A 48 -11.37 18.27 2.38
CA PRO A 48 -10.01 18.07 2.90
C PRO A 48 -9.75 16.66 3.46
N SER A 49 -10.81 16.02 3.96
CA SER A 49 -10.79 14.61 4.37
C SER A 49 -12.17 13.96 4.23
N VAL A 50 -12.19 12.64 4.09
CA VAL A 50 -13.39 11.80 3.99
C VAL A 50 -13.13 10.45 4.66
N VAL A 51 -14.18 9.83 5.21
CA VAL A 51 -14.12 8.43 5.63
C VAL A 51 -14.66 7.56 4.49
N ALA A 52 -13.81 6.71 3.91
CA ALA A 52 -14.17 5.85 2.79
C ALA A 52 -13.86 4.38 3.15
N GLY A 53 -14.89 3.53 3.13
CA GLY A 53 -14.72 2.13 3.55
C GLY A 53 -14.20 1.97 4.99
N GLY A 54 -14.41 2.96 5.87
CA GLY A 54 -13.87 2.97 7.23
C GLY A 54 -12.46 3.53 7.39
N TYR A 55 -11.75 3.85 6.29
CA TYR A 55 -10.45 4.49 6.33
C TYR A 55 -10.59 6.01 6.33
N ASN A 56 -9.75 6.69 7.12
CA ASN A 56 -9.60 8.14 7.02
C ASN A 56 -8.73 8.46 5.80
N VAL A 57 -9.27 9.23 4.86
CA VAL A 57 -8.56 9.64 3.64
C VAL A 57 -8.48 11.15 3.62
N PHE A 58 -7.27 11.69 3.45
CA PHE A 58 -7.04 13.13 3.51
C PHE A 58 -6.07 13.61 2.43
N ALA A 59 -6.16 14.90 2.15
CA ALA A 59 -5.24 15.62 1.28
C ALA A 59 -4.35 16.56 2.11
N PRO A 60 -3.20 17.00 1.57
CA PRO A 60 -2.37 18.04 2.16
C PRO A 60 -3.17 19.34 2.41
N PRO A 61 -2.70 20.20 3.34
CA PRO A 61 -3.36 21.46 3.61
C PRO A 61 -3.55 22.32 2.36
N GLY A 62 -4.80 22.73 2.10
CA GLY A 62 -5.16 23.53 0.92
C GLY A 62 -5.56 22.71 -0.31
N GLU A 63 -5.52 21.37 -0.22
CA GLU A 63 -6.02 20.45 -1.23
C GLU A 63 -7.24 19.67 -0.73
N GLU A 64 -7.89 18.96 -1.65
CA GLU A 64 -9.09 18.16 -1.36
C GLU A 64 -8.95 16.75 -1.93
N VAL A 65 -9.47 15.78 -1.18
CA VAL A 65 -9.73 14.43 -1.67
C VAL A 65 -11.06 14.45 -2.41
N TRP A 66 -11.07 13.92 -3.63
CA TRP A 66 -12.30 13.73 -4.39
C TRP A 66 -12.80 12.31 -4.20
N TYR A 67 -14.12 12.19 -4.13
CA TYR A 67 -14.77 10.91 -3.92
C TYR A 67 -16.19 10.92 -4.46
N GLY A 68 -16.72 9.72 -4.67
CA GLY A 68 -18.09 9.54 -5.11
C GLY A 68 -18.28 8.21 -5.79
N ASP A 69 -19.44 8.05 -6.42
CA ASP A 69 -19.83 6.86 -7.18
C ASP A 69 -20.57 7.24 -8.47
N SER A 70 -20.84 8.54 -8.67
CA SER A 70 -21.44 9.08 -9.89
C SER A 70 -20.50 8.91 -11.08
N ARG A 71 -21.07 9.00 -12.29
CA ARG A 71 -20.33 8.87 -13.55
C ARG A 71 -19.05 9.74 -13.56
N TYR A 72 -17.91 9.08 -13.65
CA TYR A 72 -16.58 9.69 -13.78
C TYR A 72 -15.90 9.21 -15.07
N SER A 73 -15.40 10.15 -15.87
CA SER A 73 -14.78 9.86 -17.18
C SER A 73 -13.26 9.85 -17.06
N LEU A 74 -12.64 8.75 -17.49
CA LEU A 74 -11.18 8.59 -17.62
C LEU A 74 -10.74 8.74 -19.09
N PHE A 75 -11.53 9.49 -19.86
CA PHE A 75 -11.37 9.75 -21.28
C PHE A 75 -11.26 8.44 -22.08
N GLY A 76 -10.14 8.24 -22.79
CA GLY A 76 -9.88 7.04 -23.56
C GLY A 76 -9.86 5.77 -22.71
N ASN A 77 -9.58 5.86 -21.41
CA ASN A 77 -9.45 4.73 -20.48
C ASN A 77 -10.77 4.35 -19.78
N GLY A 78 -11.89 4.65 -20.45
CA GLY A 78 -13.21 4.22 -20.00
C GLY A 78 -13.86 5.19 -19.01
N ASN A 79 -14.86 4.67 -18.30
CA ASN A 79 -15.62 5.41 -17.31
C ASN A 79 -16.04 4.53 -16.15
N TRP A 80 -16.17 5.15 -14.98
CA TRP A 80 -16.74 4.52 -13.80
C TRP A 80 -18.13 5.14 -13.54
N ASN A 81 -19.12 4.32 -13.21
CA ASN A 81 -20.49 4.76 -12.92
C ASN A 81 -21.17 3.76 -11.99
N ASP A 82 -21.87 4.27 -10.98
CA ASP A 82 -22.42 3.49 -9.86
C ASP A 82 -21.34 2.59 -9.22
N PHE A 83 -20.15 3.16 -9.08
CA PHE A 83 -18.95 2.46 -8.68
C PHE A 83 -18.14 3.38 -7.77
N ALA A 84 -18.15 3.10 -6.47
CA ALA A 84 -17.53 3.99 -5.48
C ALA A 84 -16.03 4.16 -5.74
N TRP A 85 -15.52 5.37 -5.56
CA TRP A 85 -14.12 5.69 -5.74
C TRP A 85 -13.67 6.84 -4.85
N VAL A 86 -12.37 6.84 -4.61
CA VAL A 86 -11.63 7.92 -3.99
C VAL A 86 -10.43 8.22 -4.88
N GLY A 87 -10.13 9.49 -5.11
CA GLY A 87 -9.01 9.88 -5.95
C GLY A 87 -8.94 11.38 -6.18
N GLY A 88 -8.18 11.76 -7.19
CA GLY A 88 -7.87 13.15 -7.45
C GLY A 88 -8.56 13.68 -8.71
N TYR A 89 -9.22 14.82 -8.59
CA TYR A 89 -9.27 15.79 -9.69
C TYR A 89 -8.72 17.13 -9.16
N CYS A 90 -7.83 17.77 -9.89
CA CYS A 90 -7.41 19.12 -9.55
C CYS A 90 -7.05 19.91 -10.80
N PHE A 91 -7.34 21.21 -10.75
CA PHE A 91 -7.05 22.18 -11.81
C PHE A 91 -5.57 22.59 -11.85
N SER A 92 -4.84 22.43 -10.74
CA SER A 92 -3.38 22.60 -10.63
C SER A 92 -2.84 21.91 -9.38
N GLY A 93 -1.55 21.59 -9.33
CA GLY A 93 -0.92 20.88 -8.21
C GLY A 93 -0.86 19.37 -8.41
N SER A 94 -0.53 18.63 -7.34
CA SER A 94 -0.52 17.17 -7.33
C SER A 94 -1.68 16.69 -6.46
N CYS A 95 -2.87 16.47 -7.04
CA CYS A 95 -4.00 15.99 -6.24
C CYS A 95 -3.65 14.64 -5.66
N THR A 96 -3.74 14.57 -4.34
CA THR A 96 -3.30 13.43 -3.53
C THR A 96 -4.45 12.94 -2.68
N ALA A 97 -4.56 11.62 -2.56
CA ALA A 97 -5.40 10.99 -1.55
C ALA A 97 -4.51 10.08 -0.71
N THR A 98 -4.41 10.39 0.58
CA THR A 98 -3.60 9.63 1.54
C THR A 98 -4.52 8.86 2.47
N PHE A 99 -4.43 7.54 2.42
CA PHE A 99 -5.21 6.59 3.20
C PHE A 99 -4.43 6.25 4.47
N ASP A 100 -4.99 6.59 5.62
CA ASP A 100 -4.51 6.12 6.93
C ASP A 100 -4.93 4.67 7.14
N LEU A 101 -3.96 3.77 7.30
CA LEU A 101 -4.23 2.34 7.46
C LEU A 101 -4.62 1.96 8.90
N GLY A 102 -4.49 2.87 9.86
CA GLY A 102 -4.78 2.63 11.27
C GLY A 102 -3.78 1.71 11.98
N GLY A 103 -2.66 1.40 11.33
CA GLY A 103 -1.61 0.49 11.80
C GLY A 103 -0.56 0.26 10.72
N LEU A 104 0.40 -0.62 11.00
CA LEU A 104 1.45 -0.97 10.04
C LEU A 104 1.03 -2.14 9.14
N ALA A 105 1.45 -2.09 7.88
CA ALA A 105 1.17 -3.09 6.87
C ALA A 105 2.44 -3.51 6.11
N SER A 106 2.46 -4.77 5.69
CA SER A 106 3.49 -5.33 4.80
C SER A 106 3.12 -5.24 3.33
N ALA A 107 1.85 -5.07 3.02
CA ALA A 107 1.40 -4.71 1.69
C ALA A 107 0.13 -3.87 1.75
N VAL A 108 -0.01 -3.00 0.76
CA VAL A 108 -1.20 -2.19 0.57
C VAL A 108 -1.42 -1.90 -0.91
N GLY A 109 -2.67 -1.80 -1.36
CA GLY A 109 -3.00 -1.42 -2.73
C GLY A 109 -4.49 -1.49 -3.00
N GLY A 110 -4.90 -1.25 -4.24
CA GLY A 110 -6.31 -1.26 -4.59
C GLY A 110 -6.56 -1.42 -6.09
N PHE A 111 -7.79 -1.75 -6.42
CA PHE A 111 -8.30 -1.69 -7.79
C PHE A 111 -8.46 -0.23 -8.21
N MET A 112 -7.76 0.17 -9.26
CA MET A 112 -7.70 1.57 -9.68
C MET A 112 -7.68 1.74 -11.19
N ASN A 113 -7.92 2.98 -11.61
CA ASN A 113 -7.73 3.40 -12.98
C ASN A 113 -7.36 4.90 -13.00
N TYR A 114 -6.82 5.37 -14.12
CA TYR A 114 -6.45 6.77 -14.35
C TYR A 114 -6.65 7.15 -15.81
N ALA A 115 -6.54 8.44 -16.14
CA ALA A 115 -6.58 8.93 -17.52
C ALA A 115 -5.16 9.08 -18.12
N PRO A 116 -4.69 8.18 -19.00
CA PRO A 116 -3.35 8.25 -19.56
C PRO A 116 -3.14 9.56 -20.34
N GLY A 117 -2.00 10.23 -20.11
CA GLY A 117 -1.64 11.47 -20.80
C GLY A 117 -2.45 12.70 -20.39
N SER A 118 -3.33 12.58 -19.39
CA SER A 118 -4.11 13.69 -18.83
C SER A 118 -3.91 13.75 -17.33
N GLY A 119 -3.83 14.96 -16.76
CA GLY A 119 -3.87 15.11 -15.30
C GLY A 119 -2.57 14.87 -14.53
N GLY A 120 -1.42 14.76 -15.21
CA GLY A 120 -0.13 14.54 -14.56
C GLY A 120 0.20 13.05 -14.42
N THR A 121 1.31 12.75 -13.74
CA THR A 121 1.81 11.39 -13.60
C THR A 121 1.04 10.63 -12.51
N PRO A 122 0.44 9.46 -12.82
CA PRO A 122 -0.25 8.63 -11.82
C PRO A 122 0.79 7.93 -10.92
N MET A 123 0.89 8.37 -9.67
CA MET A 123 1.81 7.80 -8.69
C MET A 123 1.06 7.02 -7.62
N ILE A 124 1.69 5.93 -7.17
CA ILE A 124 1.34 5.22 -5.93
C ILE A 124 2.56 5.26 -5.01
N SER A 125 2.35 5.57 -3.73
CA SER A 125 3.41 5.68 -2.74
C SER A 125 3.00 5.02 -1.43
N ALA A 126 3.97 4.40 -0.77
CA ALA A 126 3.86 3.91 0.61
C ALA A 126 4.60 4.88 1.52
N LEU A 127 3.96 5.30 2.61
CA LEU A 127 4.56 6.26 3.56
C LEU A 127 4.70 5.63 4.95
N ALA A 128 5.72 6.09 5.68
CA ALA A 128 6.00 5.70 7.04
C ALA A 128 5.00 6.30 8.04
N ALA A 129 5.11 5.90 9.31
CA ALA A 129 4.21 6.31 10.38
C ALA A 129 4.18 7.83 10.66
N ASP A 130 5.18 8.59 10.21
CA ASP A 130 5.17 10.06 10.31
C ASP A 130 4.23 10.72 9.28
N GLY A 131 3.67 9.96 8.34
CA GLY A 131 2.74 10.44 7.31
C GLY A 131 3.39 11.30 6.22
N VAL A 132 4.72 11.41 6.20
CA VAL A 132 5.45 12.28 5.26
C VAL A 132 6.63 11.58 4.61
N THR A 133 7.33 10.69 5.32
CA THR A 133 8.45 9.95 4.77
C THR A 133 7.96 8.91 3.75
N ILE A 134 8.32 9.12 2.48
CA ILE A 134 8.05 8.15 1.41
C ILE A 134 9.01 6.97 1.56
N LEU A 135 8.44 5.78 1.75
CA LEU A 135 9.16 4.51 1.84
C LEU A 135 9.41 3.90 0.46
N GLU A 136 8.42 4.03 -0.43
CA GLU A 136 8.46 3.54 -1.80
C GLU A 136 7.47 4.33 -2.67
N SER A 137 7.78 4.51 -3.95
CA SER A 137 6.92 5.19 -4.91
C SER A 137 7.11 4.70 -6.34
N TYR A 138 6.00 4.55 -7.08
CA TYR A 138 6.01 4.09 -8.47
C TYR A 138 5.20 5.02 -9.38
N ASP A 139 5.77 5.36 -10.53
CA ASP A 139 5.05 5.91 -11.68
C ASP A 139 4.32 4.78 -12.41
N LEU A 140 3.01 4.68 -12.18
CA LEU A 140 2.20 3.60 -12.72
C LEU A 140 2.16 3.62 -14.25
N ALA A 141 2.19 4.80 -14.88
CA ALA A 141 2.19 4.90 -16.34
C ALA A 141 3.49 4.37 -16.95
N ALA A 142 4.60 4.48 -16.23
CA ALA A 142 5.90 3.99 -16.68
C ALA A 142 6.09 2.48 -16.41
N VAL A 143 5.74 2.01 -15.20
CA VAL A 143 6.15 0.66 -14.76
C VAL A 143 5.04 -0.39 -14.80
N ALA A 144 3.77 0.01 -14.76
CA ALA A 144 2.63 -0.91 -14.80
C ALA A 144 1.37 -0.23 -15.35
N PRO A 145 1.35 0.12 -16.66
CA PRO A 145 0.27 0.90 -17.24
C PRO A 145 -1.08 0.18 -17.11
N ILE A 146 -2.15 0.95 -16.90
CA ILE A 146 -3.54 0.47 -16.89
C ILE A 146 -4.18 0.93 -18.19
N VAL A 147 -4.66 -0.02 -19.01
CA VAL A 147 -5.22 0.26 -20.35
C VAL A 147 -6.57 -0.43 -20.48
N THR A 148 -7.64 0.36 -20.45
CA THR A 148 -9.04 -0.09 -20.38
C THR A 148 -9.92 0.66 -21.40
N PRO A 149 -9.59 0.63 -22.70
CA PRO A 149 -10.23 1.46 -23.70
C PRO A 149 -11.75 1.25 -23.77
N GLY A 150 -12.52 2.30 -23.47
CA GLY A 150 -13.98 2.25 -23.45
C GLY A 150 -14.59 1.35 -22.36
N GLY A 151 -13.79 0.84 -21.42
CA GLY A 151 -14.25 -0.04 -20.36
C GLY A 151 -15.21 0.67 -19.40
N LEU A 152 -16.23 -0.06 -18.92
CA LEU A 152 -17.12 0.37 -17.84
C LEU A 152 -16.65 -0.27 -16.54
N ASN A 153 -16.42 0.53 -15.49
CA ASN A 153 -15.93 0.08 -14.17
C ASN A 153 -14.68 -0.83 -14.27
N ALA A 154 -13.87 -0.59 -15.31
CA ALA A 154 -12.65 -1.35 -15.59
C ALA A 154 -11.44 -0.66 -14.95
N GLY A 155 -10.45 -1.45 -14.59
CA GLY A 155 -9.25 -1.03 -13.88
C GLY A 155 -8.36 -2.24 -13.62
N GLU A 156 -7.28 -2.02 -12.87
CA GLU A 156 -6.35 -3.07 -12.49
C GLU A 156 -5.88 -2.84 -11.05
N PHE A 157 -5.44 -3.91 -10.38
CA PHE A 157 -4.86 -3.77 -9.05
C PHE A 157 -3.46 -3.16 -9.13
N ARG A 158 -3.18 -2.13 -8.31
CA ARG A 158 -1.80 -1.69 -8.03
C ARG A 158 -1.60 -1.56 -6.54
N GLY A 159 -0.43 -1.99 -6.08
CA GLY A 159 -0.06 -1.91 -4.68
C GLY A 159 1.44 -1.93 -4.47
N ILE A 160 1.84 -1.87 -3.22
CA ILE A 160 3.22 -1.89 -2.77
C ILE A 160 3.32 -2.96 -1.69
N PHE A 161 4.29 -3.85 -1.82
CA PHE A 161 4.73 -4.74 -0.76
C PHE A 161 6.07 -4.24 -0.21
N ARG A 162 6.23 -4.32 1.12
CA ARG A 162 7.47 -4.05 1.84
C ARG A 162 7.72 -5.15 2.86
N SER A 163 8.93 -5.72 2.82
CA SER A 163 9.31 -6.84 3.69
C SER A 163 9.41 -6.44 5.17
N GLU A 164 9.67 -5.15 5.42
CA GLU A 164 9.81 -4.53 6.73
C GLU A 164 8.48 -4.43 7.46
N GLY A 165 7.35 -4.40 6.73
CA GLY A 165 6.06 -4.27 7.37
C GLY A 165 5.84 -2.90 8.02
N ASP A 166 6.39 -1.84 7.43
CA ASP A 166 6.48 -0.48 7.98
C ASP A 166 5.57 0.53 7.26
N ILE A 167 4.66 0.07 6.38
CA ILE A 167 3.73 0.94 5.67
C ILE A 167 2.62 1.39 6.62
N ALA A 168 2.50 2.69 6.86
CA ALA A 168 1.42 3.25 7.68
C ALA A 168 0.35 3.96 6.85
N TYR A 169 0.73 4.46 5.66
CA TYR A 169 -0.20 5.12 4.74
C TYR A 169 0.04 4.65 3.31
N LEU A 170 -1.06 4.53 2.56
CA LEU A 170 -1.01 4.51 1.10
C LEU A 170 -1.31 5.92 0.61
N GLN A 171 -0.52 6.44 -0.32
CA GLN A 171 -0.83 7.67 -1.02
C GLN A 171 -0.94 7.38 -2.50
N ILE A 172 -1.97 7.94 -3.12
CA ILE A 172 -2.10 7.98 -4.57
C ILE A 172 -2.11 9.43 -5.04
N SER A 173 -1.47 9.72 -6.17
CA SER A 173 -1.43 11.07 -6.72
C SER A 173 -1.45 11.13 -8.23
N GLY A 174 -1.78 12.29 -8.76
CA GLY A 174 -2.05 12.51 -10.19
C GLY A 174 -3.55 12.72 -10.41
N SER A 175 -3.89 13.77 -11.14
CA SER A 175 -5.29 14.07 -11.48
C SER A 175 -5.84 12.96 -12.37
N TYR A 176 -7.12 12.64 -12.16
CA TYR A 176 -7.86 11.51 -12.73
C TYR A 176 -7.47 10.12 -12.23
N LEU A 177 -6.49 9.97 -11.34
CA LEU A 177 -6.26 8.69 -10.71
C LEU A 177 -7.27 8.45 -9.59
N ILE A 178 -8.03 7.37 -9.71
CA ILE A 178 -9.11 6.97 -8.79
C ILE A 178 -9.01 5.50 -8.42
N MET A 179 -9.39 5.17 -7.20
CA MET A 179 -9.28 3.84 -6.60
C MET A 179 -10.61 3.42 -5.96
N HIS A 180 -11.00 2.17 -6.17
CA HIS A 180 -12.30 1.62 -5.77
C HIS A 180 -12.29 0.92 -4.41
N ASP A 181 -11.23 0.16 -4.15
CA ASP A 181 -11.07 -0.62 -2.94
C ASP A 181 -9.67 -0.43 -2.37
N LEU A 182 -9.49 -0.85 -1.12
CA LEU A 182 -8.20 -0.90 -0.45
C LEU A 182 -8.01 -2.29 0.14
N THR A 183 -6.93 -2.95 -0.26
CA THR A 183 -6.46 -4.22 0.28
C THR A 183 -5.25 -3.96 1.17
N VAL A 184 -5.32 -4.43 2.43
CA VAL A 184 -4.26 -4.23 3.43
C VAL A 184 -3.82 -5.57 4.01
N SER A 185 -2.52 -5.84 3.98
CA SER A 185 -1.85 -6.95 4.66
C SER A 185 -1.23 -6.46 5.96
N ALA A 186 -2.08 -6.31 6.99
CA ALA A 186 -1.67 -5.77 8.29
C ALA A 186 -0.58 -6.62 8.95
N VAL A 187 0.37 -5.94 9.61
CA VAL A 187 1.36 -6.56 10.48
C VAL A 187 0.78 -6.62 11.89
N PRO A 188 0.64 -7.82 12.49
CA PRO A 188 0.13 -7.92 13.85
C PRO A 188 1.03 -7.16 14.81
N GLU A 189 0.44 -6.36 15.69
CA GLU A 189 1.20 -5.59 16.66
C GLU A 189 2.03 -6.52 17.58
N PRO A 190 3.23 -6.08 18.01
CA PRO A 190 4.08 -6.86 18.93
C PRO A 190 3.33 -7.34 20.18
N GLU A 191 2.38 -6.55 20.65
CA GLU A 191 1.55 -6.83 21.82
C GLU A 191 0.63 -8.03 21.62
N THR A 192 0.13 -8.25 20.39
CA THR A 192 -0.67 -9.44 20.06
C THR A 192 0.16 -10.70 20.21
N TYR A 193 1.43 -10.67 19.80
CA TYR A 193 2.34 -11.79 20.03
C TYR A 193 2.68 -11.96 21.50
N ALA A 194 2.91 -10.88 22.25
CA ALA A 194 3.16 -10.94 23.68
C ALA A 194 1.96 -11.54 24.44
N MET A 195 0.73 -11.15 24.10
CA MET A 195 -0.50 -11.68 24.71
C MET A 195 -0.77 -13.13 24.32
N LEU A 196 -0.51 -13.51 23.07
CA LEU A 196 -0.57 -14.91 22.64
C LEU A 196 0.42 -15.75 23.43
N LEU A 197 1.68 -15.30 23.54
CA LEU A 197 2.72 -15.98 24.30
C LEU A 197 2.39 -16.03 25.79
N ALA A 198 1.84 -14.97 26.36
CA ALA A 198 1.36 -14.95 27.73
C ALA A 198 0.23 -15.97 27.95
N GLY A 199 -0.73 -16.03 27.03
CA GLY A 199 -1.80 -17.03 27.04
C GLY A 199 -1.26 -18.46 26.97
N LEU A 200 -0.32 -18.72 26.06
CA LEU A 200 0.35 -20.02 25.95
C LEU A 200 1.17 -20.37 27.20
N GLY A 201 1.83 -19.38 27.81
CA GLY A 201 2.57 -19.53 29.07
C GLY A 201 1.67 -19.96 30.23
N ILE A 202 0.49 -19.35 30.36
CA ILE A 202 -0.51 -19.72 31.37
C ILE A 202 -1.00 -21.16 31.16
N LEU A 203 -1.31 -21.53 29.91
CA LEU A 203 -1.75 -22.88 29.58
C LEU A 203 -0.68 -23.94 29.88
N GLY A 204 0.57 -23.69 29.48
CA GLY A 204 1.71 -24.57 29.77
C GLY A 204 1.94 -24.76 31.27
N PHE A 205 1.84 -23.68 32.06
CA PHE A 205 1.95 -23.75 33.51
C PHE A 205 0.82 -24.57 34.16
N ALA A 206 -0.42 -24.39 33.69
CA ALA A 206 -1.57 -25.15 34.18
C ALA A 206 -1.43 -26.66 33.92
N VAL A 207 -0.94 -27.06 32.75
CA VAL A 207 -0.66 -28.47 32.41
C VAL A 207 0.46 -29.04 33.30
N ARG A 208 1.52 -28.27 33.54
CA ARG A 208 2.62 -28.70 34.43
C ARG A 208 2.13 -28.98 35.85
N ARG A 209 1.26 -28.13 36.41
CA ARG A 209 0.69 -28.35 37.76
C ARG A 209 -0.09 -29.65 37.87
N ARG A 210 -0.87 -30.00 36.83
CA ARG A 210 -1.64 -31.26 36.84
C ARG A 210 -0.74 -32.49 36.86
N ARG A 211 0.40 -32.46 36.15
CA ARG A 211 1.38 -33.56 36.12
C ARG A 211 2.19 -33.74 37.41
N GLN A 212 2.24 -32.75 38.31
CA GLN A 212 2.95 -32.90 39.59
C GLN A 212 2.03 -33.33 40.74
N VAL A 213 0.72 -33.40 40.51
CA VAL A 213 -0.30 -33.80 41.50
C VAL A 213 -0.88 -35.19 41.16
N SER A 214 -0.39 -35.83 40.09
CA SER A 214 -0.65 -37.23 39.72
C SER A 214 0.63 -38.03 39.87
#